data_AF-M2T7B2-F1
#
_entry.id   AF-M2T7B2-F1
#
_cell.length_a   1.000
_cell.length_b   1.000
_cell.length_c   1.000
_cell.angle_alpha   90.00
_cell.angle_beta   90.00
_cell.angle_gamma   90.00
#
_symmetry.space_group_name_H-M   'P 1'
#
loop_
_entity.id
_entity.type
_entity.pdbx_description
1 polymer ?
#
loop_
_entity_poly.entity_id
_entity_poly.type
_entity_poly.pdbx_seq_one_letter_code
_entity_poly.pdbx_strand_id
1 'polypeptide(L)' 'MTLADGFDADVEVEKDGVTAPGTSIMSLMMLAAGIGDTIAITATGPEADAAVAALVDLVETKFGEE' A
#
# COMPACT_ATOMS: atom_id res chain seq x y z
N MET A 1 4.62 1.94 13.26
CA MET A 1 3.25 1.40 13.35
C MET A 1 2.68 1.53 11.97
N THR A 2 2.55 0.40 11.26
CA THR A 2 2.17 0.47 9.86
C THR A 2 0.72 0.11 9.64
N LEU A 3 0.07 0.79 8.70
CA LEU A 3 -1.35 0.61 8.39
C LEU A 3 -1.71 -0.86 8.10
N ALA A 4 -0.87 -1.58 7.35
CA ALA A 4 -1.10 -2.99 7.00
C ALA A 4 -0.63 -4.00 8.06
N ASP A 5 0.07 -3.59 9.13
CA ASP A 5 0.33 -4.45 10.30
C ASP A 5 -0.92 -4.54 11.21
N GLY A 6 -1.89 -3.65 11.01
CA GLY A 6 -3.15 -3.63 11.75
C GLY A 6 -4.27 -4.50 11.16
N PHE A 7 -4.04 -5.11 10.00
CA PHE A 7 -5.01 -5.98 9.33
C PHE A 7 -4.45 -7.40 9.22
N ASP A 8 -5.29 -8.40 9.46
CA ASP A 8 -5.00 -9.81 9.18
C ASP A 8 -5.10 -10.06 7.66
N ALA A 9 -4.20 -9.44 6.92
CA ALA A 9 -4.09 -9.55 5.47
C ALA A 9 -2.64 -9.35 5.02
N ASP A 10 -2.20 -10.22 4.12
CA ASP A 10 -0.92 -10.06 3.44
C ASP A 10 -1.12 -9.10 2.25
N VAL A 11 -0.35 -8.01 2.22
CA VAL A 11 -0.48 -6.99 1.18
C VAL A 11 0.84 -6.82 0.43
N GLU A 12 0.78 -6.97 -0.88
CA GLU A 12 1.87 -6.71 -1.82
C GLU A 12 1.51 -5.56 -2.76
N VAL A 13 2.50 -4.74 -3.06
CA VAL A 13 2.38 -3.66 -4.04
C VAL A 13 3.44 -3.85 -5.10
N GLU A 14 3.01 -3.92 -6.36
CA GLU A 14 3.85 -4.01 -7.53
C GLU A 14 3.86 -2.69 -8.29
N LYS A 15 5.05 -2.23 -8.68
CA LYS A 15 5.26 -1.07 -9.55
C LYS A 15 6.35 -1.40 -10.56
N ASP A 16 6.06 -1.27 -11.86
CA ASP A 16 7.06 -1.50 -12.93
C ASP A 16 7.80 -2.87 -12.81
N GLY A 17 7.11 -3.90 -12.31
CA GLY A 17 7.69 -5.23 -12.07
C GLY A 17 8.56 -5.34 -10.81
N VAL A 18 8.59 -4.29 -9.97
CA VAL A 18 9.18 -4.32 -8.63
C VAL A 18 8.06 -4.50 -7.61
N THR A 19 8.09 -5.62 -6.91
CA THR A 19 7.12 -5.92 -5.85
C THR A 19 7.72 -5.64 -4.48
N ALA A 20 6.95 -4.98 -3.63
CA ALA A 20 7.31 -4.67 -2.26
C ALA A 20 6.14 -4.93 -1.31
N PRO A 21 6.43 -5.31 -0.06
CA PRO A 21 5.40 -5.51 0.94
C PRO A 21 4.71 -4.17 1.28
N GLY A 22 3.39 -4.13 1.13
CA GLY A 22 2.52 -3.00 1.51
C GLY A 22 2.33 -2.84 3.01
N THR A 23 2.92 -3.75 3.81
CA THR A 23 2.96 -3.73 5.28
C THR A 23 3.84 -2.63 5.87
N SER A 24 4.46 -1.79 5.04
CA SER A 24 5.33 -0.69 5.47
C SER A 24 5.08 0.57 4.63
N ILE A 25 4.57 1.65 5.24
CA ILE A 25 4.44 3.00 4.65
C ILE A 25 5.76 3.45 4.04
N MET A 26 6.87 3.18 4.73
CA MET A 26 8.20 3.48 4.22
C MET A 26 8.53 2.71 2.94
N SER A 27 8.09 1.44 2.82
CA SER A 27 8.25 0.65 1.60
C SER A 27 7.44 1.22 0.44
N LEU A 28 6.23 1.72 0.72
CA LEU A 28 5.38 2.37 -0.28
C LEU A 28 5.94 3.72 -0.74
N MET A 29 6.47 4.52 0.19
CA MET A 29 7.17 5.77 -0.12
C MET A 29 8.46 5.50 -0.91
N MET A 30 9.24 4.47 -0.58
CA MET A 30 10.45 4.07 -1.32
C MET A 30 10.15 3.50 -2.70
N LEU A 31 9.03 2.77 -2.86
CA LEU A 31 8.57 2.35 -4.18
C LEU A 31 8.14 3.55 -5.04
N ALA A 32 8.07 4.75 -4.44
CA ALA A 32 7.98 6.03 -5.13
C ALA A 32 6.87 6.04 -6.16
N ALA A 33 5.63 5.79 -5.71
CA ALA A 33 4.46 6.23 -6.45
C ALA A 33 4.45 7.77 -6.45
N GLY A 34 5.22 8.37 -7.35
CA GLY A 34 5.09 9.77 -7.66
C GLY A 34 3.72 10.04 -8.25
N ILE A 35 3.26 11.29 -8.17
CA ILE A 35 2.01 11.70 -8.83
C ILE A 35 2.11 11.38 -10.33
N GLY A 36 1.29 10.45 -10.81
CA GLY A 36 1.26 10.00 -12.21
C GLY A 36 1.76 8.58 -12.43
N ASP A 37 2.32 7.92 -11.42
CA ASP A 37 2.68 6.50 -11.50
C ASP A 37 1.47 5.58 -11.26
N THR A 38 1.50 4.40 -11.85
CA THR A 38 0.52 3.33 -11.61
C THR A 38 1.15 2.23 -10.79
N ILE A 39 0.48 1.84 -9.70
CA ILE A 39 0.87 0.71 -8.85
C ILE A 39 -0.27 -0.31 -8.82
N ALA A 40 0.07 -1.59 -8.74
CA ALA A 40 -0.88 -2.67 -8.53
C ALA A 40 -0.82 -3.12 -7.07
N ILE A 41 -1.95 -3.07 -6.36
CA ILE A 41 -2.05 -3.50 -4.96
C ILE A 41 -2.80 -4.83 -4.94
N THR A 42 -2.18 -5.84 -4.34
CA THR A 42 -2.78 -7.17 -4.14
C THR A 42 -2.82 -7.45 -2.65
N ALA A 43 -3.99 -7.82 -2.13
CA ALA A 43 -4.13 -8.24 -0.74
C ALA A 43 -4.79 -9.62 -0.65
N THR A 44 -4.34 -10.42 0.31
CA THR A 44 -4.80 -11.78 0.53
C THR A 44 -5.02 -12.02 2.01
N GLY A 45 -6.23 -12.45 2.39
CA GLY A 45 -6.57 -12.70 3.78
C GLY A 45 -8.01 -12.31 4.11
N PRO A 46 -8.45 -12.58 5.34
CA PRO A 46 -9.79 -12.21 5.81
C PRO A 46 -10.06 -10.71 5.79
N GLU A 47 -9.02 -9.88 5.97
CA GLU A 47 -9.14 -8.41 5.96
C GLU A 47 -8.57 -7.76 4.69
N ALA A 48 -8.39 -8.52 3.61
CA ALA A 48 -7.79 -8.05 2.36
C ALA A 48 -8.50 -6.81 1.79
N ASP A 49 -9.83 -6.84 1.74
CA ASP A 49 -10.65 -5.74 1.20
C ASP A 49 -10.47 -4.45 2.02
N ALA A 50 -10.46 -4.58 3.36
CA ALA A 50 -10.26 -3.47 4.29
C ALA A 50 -8.84 -2.90 4.18
N ALA A 51 -7.84 -3.77 4.07
CA ALA A 51 -6.44 -3.37 3.91
C ALA A 51 -6.21 -2.61 2.60
N VAL A 52 -6.79 -3.07 1.48
CA VAL A 52 -6.72 -2.36 0.19
C VAL A 52 -7.42 -1.01 0.28
N ALA A 53 -8.63 -0.95 0.82
CA ALA A 53 -9.37 0.31 0.97
C ALA A 53 -8.59 1.34 1.79
N ALA A 54 -7.99 0.92 2.91
CA ALA A 54 -7.18 1.78 3.75
C ALA A 54 -5.89 2.26 3.04
N LEU A 55 -5.26 1.41 2.24
CA LEU A 55 -4.09 1.77 1.43
C LEU A 55 -4.44 2.74 0.30
N VAL A 56 -5.59 2.57 -0.36
CA VAL A 56 -6.08 3.50 -1.39
C VAL A 56 -6.31 4.88 -0.77
N ASP A 57 -7.04 4.97 0.34
CA ASP A 57 -7.28 6.23 1.05
C ASP A 57 -5.97 6.91 1.47
N LEU A 58 -4.99 6.12 1.92
CA LEU A 58 -3.66 6.63 2.26
C LEU A 58 -2.94 7.20 1.03
N VAL A 59 -3.00 6.54 -0.12
CA VAL A 59 -2.39 7.03 -1.37
C VAL A 59 -3.11 8.28 -1.88
N GLU A 60 -4.44 8.33 -1.82
CA GLU A 60 -5.25 9.49 -2.20
C GLU A 60 -4.97 10.71 -1.31
N THR A 61 -4.70 10.48 -0.02
CA THR A 61 -4.32 11.51 0.95
C THR A 61 -2.81 11.82 0.95
N LYS A 62 -2.06 11.38 -0.06
CA LYS A 62 -0.60 11.57 -0.19
C LYS A 62 0.18 11.13 1.05
N PHE A 63 -0.19 9.98 1.62
CA PHE A 63 0.42 9.43 2.83
C PHE A 63 0.33 10.35 4.06
N GLY A 64 -0.61 11.30 4.06
CA GLY A 64 -0.74 12.29 5.13
C GLY A 64 0.29 13.42 5.09
N GLU A 65 1.03 13.60 3.97
CA GLU A 65 1.89 14.77 3.75
C GLU A 65 1.11 15.93 3.13
N GLU A 66 1.10 17.06 3.83
CA GLU A 66 0.75 18.39 3.31
C GLU A 66 2.00 19.11 2.77
#